data_AF-V9GCT2-F1
#
_entry.id   AF-V9GCT2-F1
#
_cell.length_a   1.000
_cell.length_b   1.000
_cell.length_c   1.000
_cell.angle_alpha   90.00
_cell.angle_beta   90.00
_cell.angle_gamma   90.00
#
_symmetry.space_group_name_H-M   'P 1'
#
loop_
_entity.id
_entity.type
_entity.pdbx_description
1 polymer ?
#
loop_
_entity_poly.entity_id
_entity_poly.type
_entity_poly.pdbx_seq_one_letter_code
_entity_poly.pdbx_strand_id
1 'polypeptide(L)'
;MGFTLGPRASLSWPEKFVKDTVGFVQNVFYKPAAYIAGFFEDVRNMRAIYEENEELRKAVVQYSRESADYNNMKANNDKLKEYLGFTQNQKNRDKYEYRTAQVLSVNSDPNNRTLVIDLGERDGVRVNMSVTTVDGMVGIISNVSNFTSTVKLLTTMDAQDPNPQPISVTAIGKEDKTFGIIESYDEKTKTLLMTRIPEDDPIKAGDKIISSGSGGVIPQA
;
A
#
# COMPACT_ATOMS: atom_id res chain seq x y z
N MET A 1 -8.10 98.90 -0.57
CA MET A 1 -8.75 97.94 0.36
C MET A 1 -8.53 96.53 -0.17
N GLY A 2 -8.12 95.60 0.69
CA GLY A 2 -8.23 94.15 0.42
C GLY A 2 -6.91 93.39 0.26
N PHE A 3 -6.41 92.85 1.37
CA PHE A 3 -5.58 91.63 1.40
C PHE A 3 -6.49 90.42 1.16
N THR A 4 -6.04 89.41 0.40
CA THR A 4 -6.26 87.99 0.75
C THR A 4 -5.12 87.11 0.22
N LEU A 5 -4.67 86.20 1.08
CA LEU A 5 -3.62 85.21 0.91
C LEU A 5 -4.18 83.86 0.44
N GLY A 6 -3.36 83.08 -0.24
CA GLY A 6 -3.46 81.63 -0.37
C GLY A 6 -2.06 81.03 -0.65
N PRO A 7 -1.42 80.28 0.28
CA PRO A 7 0.00 79.93 0.20
C PRO A 7 0.31 78.49 -0.28
N ARG A 8 1.36 78.41 -1.13
CA ARG A 8 2.54 77.51 -1.18
C ARG A 8 2.40 75.98 -0.98
N ALA A 9 3.10 75.22 -1.83
CA ALA A 9 4.25 74.39 -1.42
C ALA A 9 5.04 73.81 -2.62
N SER A 10 6.25 74.31 -2.87
CA SER A 10 7.31 73.56 -3.56
C SER A 10 8.51 73.49 -2.62
N LEU A 11 8.85 72.28 -2.16
CA LEU A 11 9.92 72.02 -1.21
C LEU A 11 11.31 72.37 -1.78
N SER A 12 12.22 72.75 -0.88
CA SER A 12 13.58 73.20 -1.19
C SER A 12 14.61 72.06 -1.19
N TRP A 13 15.72 72.27 -1.90
CA TRP A 13 16.75 71.25 -2.18
C TRP A 13 17.41 70.55 -0.96
N PRO A 14 17.48 71.11 0.27
CA PRO A 14 18.04 70.39 1.42
C PRO A 14 17.13 69.29 1.95
N GLU A 15 15.80 69.41 1.79
CA GLU A 15 14.83 68.37 2.19
C GLU A 15 14.90 67.11 1.31
N LYS A 16 15.45 67.20 0.10
CA LYS A 16 15.70 66.03 -0.76
C LYS A 16 16.92 65.22 -0.30
N PHE A 17 17.96 65.88 0.23
CA PHE A 17 19.23 65.24 0.58
C PHE A 17 19.14 64.38 1.86
N VAL A 18 18.36 64.84 2.85
CA VAL A 18 18.09 64.08 4.08
C VAL A 18 17.22 62.85 3.79
N LYS A 19 16.32 62.94 2.81
CA LYS A 19 15.42 61.84 2.43
C LYS A 19 16.13 60.73 1.64
N ASP A 20 17.18 61.06 0.89
CA ASP A 20 17.92 60.08 0.07
C ASP A 20 19.01 59.30 0.85
N THR A 21 19.38 59.73 2.06
CA THR A 21 20.37 59.01 2.89
C THR A 21 19.74 57.92 3.76
N VAL A 22 18.43 58.00 4.05
CA VAL A 22 17.70 56.97 4.82
C VAL A 22 17.28 55.78 3.94
N GLY A 23 17.39 55.89 2.61
CA GLY A 23 17.00 54.84 1.65
C GLY A 23 18.05 53.74 1.40
N PHE A 24 19.32 53.92 1.77
CA PHE A 24 20.39 52.97 1.41
C PHE A 24 20.72 51.94 2.51
N VAL A 25 20.35 52.20 3.76
CA VAL A 25 20.66 51.28 4.89
C VAL A 25 19.61 50.18 5.04
N GLN A 26 18.39 50.35 4.51
CA GLN A 26 17.32 49.36 4.64
C GLN A 26 17.38 48.18 3.67
N ASN A 27 18.34 48.13 2.72
CA ASN A 27 18.44 47.02 1.77
C ASN A 27 19.68 46.14 1.91
N VAL A 28 20.63 46.52 2.78
CA VAL A 28 21.89 45.80 3.01
C VAL A 28 21.81 44.86 4.22
N PHE A 29 20.93 45.13 5.19
CA PHE A 29 20.82 44.32 6.42
C PHE A 29 19.84 43.15 6.35
N TYR A 30 18.80 43.18 5.49
CA TYR A 30 17.80 42.10 5.41
C TYR A 30 18.04 41.07 4.30
N LYS A 31 18.95 41.34 3.35
CA LYS A 31 19.32 40.40 2.29
C LYS A 31 20.33 39.29 2.67
N PRO A 32 21.25 39.46 3.63
CA PRO A 32 22.14 38.35 4.02
C PRO A 32 21.44 37.28 4.85
N ALA A 33 20.42 37.63 5.64
CA ALA A 33 19.69 36.67 6.49
C ALA A 33 18.94 35.61 5.67
N ALA A 34 18.31 36.01 4.55
CA ALA A 34 17.61 35.10 3.66
C ALA A 34 18.58 34.16 2.89
N TYR A 35 19.76 34.66 2.50
CA TYR A 35 20.79 33.84 1.86
C TYR A 35 21.42 32.81 2.80
N ILE A 36 21.63 33.17 4.07
CA ILE A 36 22.17 32.26 5.08
C ILE A 36 21.14 31.19 5.46
N ALA A 37 19.86 31.56 5.62
CA ALA A 37 18.78 30.60 5.87
C ALA A 37 18.63 29.58 4.72
N GLY A 38 18.67 30.04 3.47
CA GLY A 38 18.64 29.15 2.30
C GLY A 38 19.84 28.20 2.21
N PHE A 39 21.04 28.65 2.60
CA PHE A 39 22.23 27.79 2.65
C PHE A 39 22.13 26.69 3.73
N PHE A 40 21.56 27.00 4.91
CA PHE A 40 21.34 25.99 5.95
C PHE A 40 20.23 24.98 5.61
N GLU A 41 19.18 25.41 4.90
CA GLU A 41 18.14 24.50 4.36
C GLU A 41 18.70 23.60 3.25
N ASP A 42 19.51 24.14 2.32
CA ASP A 42 20.16 23.35 1.26
C ASP A 42 21.10 22.28 1.82
N VAL A 43 21.89 22.59 2.86
CA VAL A 43 22.78 21.61 3.50
C VAL A 43 22.00 20.52 4.22
N ARG A 44 20.86 20.87 4.84
CA ARG A 44 19.98 19.89 5.51
C ARG A 44 19.29 18.98 4.47
N ASN A 45 18.79 19.54 3.37
CA ASN A 45 18.23 18.78 2.26
C ASN A 45 19.29 17.88 1.62
N MET A 46 20.51 18.35 1.47
CA MET A 46 21.59 17.56 0.90
C MET A 46 21.97 16.38 1.81
N ARG A 47 22.04 16.57 3.13
CA ARG A 47 22.21 15.44 4.07
C ARG A 47 21.04 14.45 4.00
N ALA A 48 19.81 14.93 3.99
CA ALA A 48 18.63 14.07 3.87
C ALA A 48 18.65 13.24 2.56
N ILE A 49 19.01 13.87 1.43
CA ILE A 49 19.15 13.19 0.13
C ILE A 49 20.29 12.16 0.17
N TYR A 50 21.42 12.47 0.81
CA TYR A 50 22.52 11.52 0.96
C TYR A 50 22.15 10.32 1.85
N GLU A 51 21.45 10.58 2.97
CA GLU A 51 20.94 9.54 3.87
C GLU A 51 19.92 8.64 3.15
N GLU A 52 18.95 9.23 2.43
CA GLU A 52 17.98 8.50 1.62
C GLU A 52 18.67 7.68 0.52
N ASN A 53 19.68 8.23 -0.16
CA ASN A 53 20.44 7.50 -1.18
C ASN A 53 21.20 6.31 -0.56
N GLU A 54 21.76 6.49 0.64
CA GLU A 54 22.45 5.42 1.34
C GLU A 54 21.49 4.32 1.80
N GLU A 55 20.32 4.68 2.33
CA GLU A 55 19.25 3.74 2.68
C GLU A 55 18.73 2.99 1.46
N LEU A 56 18.46 3.69 0.36
CA LEU A 56 18.05 3.08 -0.91
C LEU A 56 19.12 2.13 -1.46
N ARG A 57 20.41 2.51 -1.41
CA ARG A 57 21.50 1.61 -1.80
C ARG A 57 21.56 0.36 -0.92
N LYS A 58 21.39 0.50 0.40
CA LYS A 58 21.34 -0.63 1.34
C LYS A 58 20.17 -1.55 1.01
N ALA A 59 18.99 -0.99 0.78
CA ALA A 59 17.80 -1.74 0.38
C ALA A 59 18.04 -2.49 -0.94
N VAL A 60 18.61 -1.85 -1.96
CA VAL A 60 18.94 -2.50 -3.25
C VAL A 60 19.91 -3.67 -3.08
N VAL A 61 20.96 -3.51 -2.28
CA VAL A 61 21.91 -4.60 -2.00
C VAL A 61 21.21 -5.74 -1.24
N GLN A 62 20.37 -5.42 -0.26
CA GLN A 62 19.60 -6.43 0.48
C GLN A 62 18.63 -7.18 -0.45
N TYR A 63 17.83 -6.48 -1.25
CA TYR A 63 16.93 -7.08 -2.23
C TYR A 63 17.68 -7.96 -3.24
N SER A 64 18.86 -7.52 -3.69
CA SER A 64 19.68 -8.33 -4.60
C SER A 64 20.16 -9.63 -3.94
N ARG A 65 20.50 -9.62 -2.64
CA ARG A 65 20.88 -10.83 -1.90
C ARG A 65 19.68 -11.75 -1.71
N GLU A 66 18.56 -11.22 -1.22
CA GLU A 66 17.32 -11.97 -1.03
C GLU A 66 16.83 -12.60 -2.34
N SER A 67 16.94 -11.88 -3.46
CA SER A 67 16.61 -12.40 -4.79
C SER A 67 17.53 -13.55 -5.22
N ALA A 68 18.84 -13.44 -4.96
CA ALA A 68 19.78 -14.51 -5.24
C ALA A 68 19.50 -15.77 -4.41
N ASP A 69 19.23 -15.59 -3.10
CA ASP A 69 18.88 -16.68 -2.20
C ASP A 69 17.55 -17.35 -2.60
N TYR A 70 16.54 -16.55 -2.92
CA TYR A 70 15.26 -17.05 -3.44
C TYR A 70 15.46 -17.88 -4.72
N ASN A 71 16.26 -17.38 -5.67
CA ASN A 71 16.53 -18.10 -6.92
C ASN A 71 17.27 -19.43 -6.67
N ASN A 72 18.22 -19.45 -5.74
CA ASN A 72 18.91 -20.68 -5.33
C ASN A 72 17.95 -21.68 -4.67
N MET A 73 17.12 -21.23 -3.73
CA MET A 73 16.11 -22.06 -3.08
C MET A 73 15.10 -22.62 -4.08
N LYS A 74 14.64 -21.78 -5.02
CA LYS A 74 13.73 -22.18 -6.09
C LYS A 74 14.35 -23.24 -7.00
N ALA A 75 15.60 -23.03 -7.44
CA ALA A 75 16.31 -24.01 -8.26
C ALA A 75 16.52 -25.36 -7.53
N ASN A 76 16.80 -25.32 -6.22
CA ASN A 76 16.91 -26.53 -5.41
C ASN A 76 15.55 -27.23 -5.24
N ASN A 77 14.48 -26.46 -5.03
CA ASN A 77 13.12 -27.00 -4.95
C ASN A 77 12.71 -27.68 -6.26
N ASP A 78 12.99 -27.05 -7.40
CA ASP A 78 12.70 -27.62 -8.73
C ASP A 78 13.47 -28.94 -8.97
N LYS A 79 14.76 -29.00 -8.58
CA LYS A 79 15.56 -30.23 -8.62
C LYS A 79 15.02 -31.32 -7.70
N LEU A 80 14.63 -30.96 -6.48
CA LEU A 80 14.03 -31.91 -5.52
C LEU A 80 12.71 -32.47 -6.06
N LYS A 81 11.86 -31.63 -6.63
CA LYS A 81 10.61 -32.05 -7.31
C LYS A 81 10.89 -32.99 -8.48
N GLU A 82 11.98 -32.78 -9.21
CA GLU A 82 12.42 -33.69 -10.28
C GLU A 82 12.89 -35.04 -9.73
N TYR A 83 13.76 -35.05 -8.71
CA TYR A 83 14.25 -36.28 -8.09
C TYR A 83 13.14 -37.12 -7.44
N LEU A 84 12.12 -36.46 -6.89
CA LEU A 84 10.93 -37.12 -6.34
C LEU A 84 9.92 -37.54 -7.41
N GLY A 85 10.21 -37.32 -8.70
CA GLY A 85 9.38 -37.78 -9.81
C GLY A 85 8.03 -37.06 -9.90
N PHE A 86 7.94 -35.80 -9.49
CA PHE A 86 6.68 -35.05 -9.54
C PHE A 86 6.17 -34.96 -10.98
N THR A 87 4.89 -35.29 -11.17
CA THR A 87 4.19 -35.10 -12.43
C THR A 87 4.09 -33.61 -12.79
N GLN A 88 3.87 -33.31 -14.07
CA GLN A 88 3.74 -31.92 -14.52
C GLN A 88 2.60 -31.17 -13.79
N ASN A 89 1.50 -31.86 -13.49
CA ASN A 89 0.38 -31.30 -12.72
C ASN A 89 0.78 -30.96 -11.28
N GLN A 90 1.58 -31.80 -10.62
CA GLN A 90 2.08 -31.53 -9.27
C GLN A 90 3.07 -30.36 -9.25
N LYS A 91 3.92 -30.23 -10.27
CA LYS A 91 4.83 -29.08 -10.41
C LYS A 91 4.10 -27.76 -10.68
N ASN A 92 2.95 -27.82 -11.35
CA ASN A 92 2.15 -26.65 -11.70
C ASN A 92 1.14 -26.25 -10.62
N ARG A 93 0.92 -27.08 -9.58
CA ARG A 93 -0.04 -26.80 -8.50
C ARG A 93 0.25 -25.48 -7.76
N ASP A 94 1.52 -25.11 -7.68
CA ASP A 94 1.99 -23.91 -6.97
C ASP A 94 2.20 -22.72 -7.93
N LYS A 95 1.86 -22.86 -9.21
CA LYS A 95 2.00 -21.79 -10.21
C LYS A 95 0.67 -21.09 -10.41
N TYR A 96 0.60 -19.84 -9.95
CA TYR A 96 -0.58 -19.00 -10.12
C TYR A 96 -0.40 -18.04 -11.29
N GLU A 97 -1.48 -17.84 -12.04
CA GLU A 97 -1.57 -16.82 -13.09
C GLU A 97 -2.31 -15.62 -12.51
N TYR A 98 -1.64 -14.47 -12.44
CA TYR A 98 -2.26 -13.23 -11.98
C TYR A 98 -2.88 -12.49 -13.15
N ARG A 99 -4.12 -12.04 -12.97
CA ARG A 99 -4.82 -11.16 -13.92
C ARG A 99 -5.07 -9.82 -13.25
N THR A 100 -4.53 -8.77 -13.84
CA THR A 100 -4.72 -7.40 -13.36
C THR A 100 -6.07 -6.89 -13.85
N ALA A 101 -6.89 -6.41 -12.93
CA ALA A 101 -8.21 -5.84 -13.21
C ALA A 101 -8.30 -4.42 -12.65
N GLN A 102 -9.13 -3.59 -13.27
CA GLN A 102 -9.54 -2.29 -12.75
C GLN A 102 -10.88 -2.39 -12.04
N VAL A 103 -11.06 -1.58 -10.99
CA VAL A 103 -12.32 -1.48 -10.26
C VAL A 103 -13.24 -0.53 -11.03
N LEU A 104 -14.37 -1.05 -11.51
CA LEU A 104 -15.39 -0.29 -12.22
C LEU A 104 -16.38 0.38 -11.27
N SER A 105 -16.76 -0.31 -10.20
CA SER A 105 -17.68 0.24 -9.20
C SER A 105 -17.47 -0.38 -7.82
N VAL A 106 -17.87 0.38 -6.81
CA VAL A 106 -17.83 -0.01 -5.40
C VAL A 106 -19.24 0.15 -4.85
N ASN A 107 -19.81 -0.93 -4.33
CA ASN A 107 -20.99 -0.85 -3.48
C ASN A 107 -20.53 -0.65 -2.03
N SER A 108 -20.94 0.45 -1.42
CA SER A 108 -20.57 0.81 -0.05
C SER A 108 -21.62 0.45 1.01
N ASP A 109 -22.67 -0.28 0.64
CA ASP A 109 -23.66 -0.80 1.60
C ASP A 109 -22.95 -1.63 2.69
N PRO A 110 -23.00 -1.23 3.98
CA PRO A 110 -22.34 -1.96 5.07
C PRO A 110 -22.70 -3.46 5.11
N ASN A 111 -23.91 -3.82 4.72
CA ASN A 111 -24.38 -5.20 4.75
C ASN A 111 -24.05 -5.98 3.46
N ASN A 112 -23.57 -5.31 2.41
CA ASN A 112 -23.31 -5.92 1.11
C ASN A 112 -22.23 -5.17 0.31
N ARG A 113 -21.09 -4.88 0.95
CA ARG A 113 -19.96 -4.23 0.27
C ARG A 113 -19.35 -5.17 -0.78
N THR A 114 -19.47 -4.76 -2.02
CA THR A 114 -18.98 -5.53 -3.17
C THR A 114 -18.20 -4.60 -4.10
N LEU A 115 -17.23 -5.16 -4.82
CA LEU A 115 -16.52 -4.47 -5.89
C LEU A 115 -16.88 -5.10 -7.21
N VAL A 116 -17.00 -4.32 -8.27
CA VAL A 116 -17.10 -4.83 -9.64
C VAL A 116 -15.80 -4.54 -10.36
N ILE A 117 -15.24 -5.57 -10.99
CA ILE A 117 -14.01 -5.49 -11.78
C ILE A 117 -14.27 -5.70 -13.27
N ASP A 118 -13.38 -5.19 -14.12
CA ASP A 118 -13.45 -5.20 -15.58
C ASP A 118 -12.98 -6.50 -16.26
N LEU A 119 -12.90 -7.60 -15.50
CA LEU A 119 -12.60 -8.93 -16.01
C LEU A 119 -13.78 -9.87 -15.80
N GLY A 120 -14.08 -10.71 -16.78
CA GLY A 120 -15.18 -11.66 -16.76
C GLY A 120 -14.80 -13.09 -17.15
N GLU A 121 -15.81 -13.87 -17.51
CA GLU A 121 -15.64 -15.28 -17.87
C GLU A 121 -14.72 -15.46 -19.09
N ARG A 122 -14.78 -14.52 -20.04
CA ARG A 122 -13.94 -14.50 -21.26
C ARG A 122 -12.45 -14.33 -20.94
N ASP A 123 -12.16 -13.63 -19.85
CA ASP A 123 -10.80 -13.42 -19.34
C ASP A 123 -10.34 -14.59 -18.46
N GLY A 124 -11.15 -15.66 -18.36
CA GLY A 124 -10.83 -16.83 -17.54
C GLY A 124 -11.13 -16.67 -16.06
N VAL A 125 -11.82 -15.58 -15.64
CA VAL A 125 -12.25 -15.41 -14.25
C VAL A 125 -13.33 -16.44 -13.91
N ARG A 126 -13.27 -17.00 -12.70
CA ARG A 126 -14.25 -17.96 -12.19
C ARG A 126 -14.65 -17.60 -10.77
N VAL A 127 -15.85 -18.03 -10.38
CA VAL A 127 -16.33 -17.92 -9.00
C VAL A 127 -15.33 -18.60 -8.06
N ASN A 128 -15.16 -18.02 -6.87
CA ASN A 128 -14.23 -18.42 -5.82
C ASN A 128 -12.73 -18.12 -6.06
N MET A 129 -12.35 -17.50 -7.19
CA MET A 129 -10.99 -16.97 -7.35
C MET A 129 -10.70 -15.89 -6.30
N SER A 130 -9.47 -15.86 -5.77
CA SER A 130 -9.04 -14.83 -4.82
C SER A 130 -8.72 -13.51 -5.53
N VAL A 131 -8.98 -12.41 -4.83
CA VAL A 131 -8.64 -11.05 -5.27
C VAL A 131 -7.68 -10.46 -4.24
N THR A 132 -6.51 -10.03 -4.70
CA THR A 132 -5.43 -9.49 -3.86
C THR A 132 -4.92 -8.17 -4.42
N THR A 133 -4.46 -7.31 -3.54
CA THR A 133 -3.62 -6.15 -3.87
C THR A 133 -2.17 -6.45 -3.48
N VAL A 134 -1.29 -5.46 -3.65
CA VAL A 134 0.10 -5.52 -3.17
C VAL A 134 0.21 -5.66 -1.65
N ASP A 135 -0.79 -5.19 -0.91
CA ASP A 135 -0.80 -5.21 0.56
C ASP A 135 -1.43 -6.47 1.15
N GLY A 136 -2.24 -7.20 0.36
CA GLY A 136 -2.84 -8.45 0.79
C GLY A 136 -4.17 -8.79 0.12
N MET A 137 -4.79 -9.86 0.60
CA MET A 137 -6.07 -10.34 0.10
C MET A 137 -7.22 -9.37 0.45
N VAL A 138 -8.06 -9.08 -0.52
CA VAL A 138 -9.18 -8.13 -0.39
C VAL A 138 -10.54 -8.83 -0.44
N GLY A 139 -10.63 -9.96 -1.13
CA GLY A 139 -11.88 -10.69 -1.25
C GLY A 139 -11.82 -11.89 -2.19
N ILE A 140 -13.01 -12.36 -2.54
CA ILE A 140 -13.24 -13.53 -3.39
C ILE A 140 -14.26 -13.18 -4.46
N ILE A 141 -14.09 -13.70 -5.67
CA ILE A 141 -15.11 -13.59 -6.72
C ILE A 141 -16.37 -14.34 -6.31
N SER A 142 -17.49 -13.63 -6.15
CA SER A 142 -18.79 -14.21 -5.81
C SER A 142 -19.65 -14.48 -7.05
N ASN A 143 -19.52 -13.65 -8.09
CA ASN A 143 -20.27 -13.80 -9.33
C ASN A 143 -19.41 -13.36 -10.52
N VAL A 144 -19.60 -14.02 -11.66
CA VAL A 144 -18.88 -13.75 -12.91
C VAL A 144 -19.89 -13.57 -14.03
N SER A 145 -19.78 -12.44 -14.72
CA SER A 145 -20.46 -12.16 -15.99
C SER A 145 -19.46 -12.29 -17.15
N ASN A 146 -19.93 -12.15 -18.39
CA ASN A 146 -19.07 -12.32 -19.58
C ASN A 146 -17.85 -11.38 -19.61
N PHE A 147 -17.99 -10.15 -19.12
CA PHE A 147 -16.97 -9.08 -19.21
C PHE A 147 -16.65 -8.43 -17.86
N THR A 148 -17.36 -8.79 -16.81
CA THR A 148 -17.20 -8.18 -15.48
C THR A 148 -17.38 -9.24 -14.41
N SER A 149 -16.82 -9.02 -13.24
CA SER A 149 -16.97 -9.92 -12.09
C SER A 149 -17.24 -9.13 -10.83
N THR A 150 -18.01 -9.72 -9.93
CA THR A 150 -18.31 -9.16 -8.62
C THR A 150 -17.42 -9.82 -7.57
N VAL A 151 -16.71 -9.00 -6.81
CA VAL A 151 -15.87 -9.38 -5.69
C VAL A 151 -16.66 -9.17 -4.40
N LYS A 152 -16.78 -10.21 -3.59
CA LYS A 152 -17.22 -10.13 -2.20
C LYS A 152 -16.03 -9.83 -1.31
N LEU A 153 -16.14 -8.76 -0.54
CA LEU A 153 -15.04 -8.27 0.31
C LEU A 153 -14.92 -9.07 1.60
N LEU A 154 -13.70 -9.23 2.11
CA LEU A 154 -13.47 -9.84 3.43
C LEU A 154 -14.22 -9.09 4.55
N THR A 155 -14.40 -7.78 4.40
CA THR A 155 -15.13 -6.92 5.35
C THR A 155 -16.64 -7.13 5.36
N THR A 156 -17.17 -8.03 4.53
CA THR A 156 -18.60 -8.40 4.48
C THR A 156 -18.85 -9.82 4.89
N MET A 157 -17.82 -10.51 5.40
CA MET A 157 -17.98 -11.87 5.90
C MET A 157 -18.83 -11.84 7.16
N ASP A 158 -19.90 -12.62 7.13
CA ASP A 158 -20.81 -12.84 8.25
C ASP A 158 -21.00 -14.35 8.42
N ALA A 159 -21.00 -14.81 9.66
CA ALA A 159 -21.29 -16.19 10.04
C ALA A 159 -22.72 -16.61 9.67
N GLN A 160 -23.65 -15.64 9.55
CA GLN A 160 -25.05 -15.87 9.20
C GLN A 160 -25.34 -15.74 7.70
N ASP A 161 -24.32 -15.54 6.87
CA ASP A 161 -24.50 -15.43 5.43
C ASP A 161 -25.05 -16.75 4.85
N PRO A 162 -26.14 -16.74 4.06
CA PRO A 162 -26.67 -17.93 3.42
C PRO A 162 -25.72 -18.58 2.41
N ASN A 163 -24.73 -17.85 1.88
CA ASN A 163 -23.71 -18.33 0.96
C ASN A 163 -22.30 -18.01 1.50
N PRO A 164 -21.84 -18.72 2.55
CA PRO A 164 -20.54 -18.50 3.13
C PRO A 164 -19.44 -18.97 2.17
N GLN A 165 -18.41 -18.16 2.01
CA GLN A 165 -17.18 -18.50 1.28
C GLN A 165 -16.04 -18.61 2.29
N PRO A 166 -15.87 -19.76 2.97
CA PRO A 166 -14.87 -19.89 4.02
C PRO A 166 -13.46 -19.77 3.45
N ILE A 167 -12.59 -19.06 4.16
CA ILE A 167 -11.18 -18.94 3.82
C ILE A 167 -10.37 -19.70 4.86
N SER A 168 -9.73 -20.78 4.43
CA SER A 168 -8.76 -21.47 5.27
C SER A 168 -7.46 -20.68 5.34
N VAL A 169 -6.97 -20.50 6.56
CA VAL A 169 -5.80 -19.71 6.87
C VAL A 169 -4.85 -20.44 7.82
N THR A 170 -3.58 -20.06 7.78
CA THR A 170 -2.51 -20.54 8.65
C THR A 170 -1.57 -19.40 9.01
N ALA A 171 -0.62 -19.63 9.90
CA ALA A 171 0.40 -18.66 10.28
C ALA A 171 1.73 -18.95 9.55
N ILE A 172 2.41 -17.89 9.10
CA ILE A 172 3.71 -17.99 8.45
C ILE A 172 4.73 -18.68 9.38
N GLY A 173 5.43 -19.69 8.85
CA GLY A 173 6.40 -20.50 9.58
C GLY A 173 5.77 -21.57 10.49
N LYS A 174 4.45 -21.74 10.44
CA LYS A 174 3.66 -22.73 11.20
C LYS A 174 2.63 -23.41 10.30
N GLU A 175 2.88 -23.48 9.00
CA GLU A 175 1.94 -23.94 7.98
C GLU A 175 1.41 -25.36 8.25
N ASP A 176 2.25 -26.24 8.83
CA ASP A 176 1.90 -27.62 9.18
C ASP A 176 1.27 -27.79 10.58
N LYS A 177 1.19 -26.71 11.37
CA LYS A 177 0.81 -26.77 12.80
C LYS A 177 -0.36 -25.87 13.16
N THR A 178 -0.52 -24.76 12.43
CA THR A 178 -1.56 -23.78 12.68
C THR A 178 -2.63 -23.88 11.61
N PHE A 179 -3.89 -23.94 12.02
CA PHE A 179 -5.01 -23.95 11.09
C PHE A 179 -6.20 -23.18 11.66
N GLY A 180 -6.88 -22.45 10.80
CA GLY A 180 -8.19 -21.89 11.11
C GLY A 180 -8.95 -21.47 9.88
N ILE A 181 -10.15 -20.96 10.11
CA ILE A 181 -11.05 -20.48 9.06
C ILE A 181 -11.47 -19.07 9.42
N ILE A 182 -11.40 -18.15 8.46
CA ILE A 182 -12.02 -16.83 8.60
C ILE A 182 -13.54 -17.01 8.45
N GLU A 183 -14.27 -16.63 9.49
CA GLU A 183 -15.73 -16.81 9.57
C GLU A 183 -16.49 -15.50 9.42
N SER A 184 -16.01 -14.43 10.07
CA SER A 184 -16.70 -13.14 10.04
C SER A 184 -15.74 -11.95 10.16
N TYR A 185 -16.28 -10.76 9.89
CA TYR A 185 -15.62 -9.48 10.11
C TYR A 185 -16.37 -8.69 11.19
N ASP A 186 -15.65 -8.20 12.18
CA ASP A 186 -16.20 -7.29 13.19
C ASP A 186 -15.90 -5.84 12.81
N GLU A 187 -16.95 -5.09 12.44
CA GLU A 187 -16.84 -3.68 12.05
C GLU A 187 -16.37 -2.77 13.20
N LYS A 188 -16.63 -3.12 14.45
CA LYS A 188 -16.29 -2.26 15.61
C LYS A 188 -14.80 -2.32 15.90
N THR A 189 -14.24 -3.52 15.89
CA THR A 189 -12.81 -3.77 16.15
C THR A 189 -11.98 -3.69 14.87
N LYS A 190 -12.62 -3.72 13.71
CA LYS A 190 -12.01 -3.78 12.37
C LYS A 190 -11.14 -5.01 12.17
N THR A 191 -11.51 -6.13 12.79
CA THR A 191 -10.76 -7.39 12.74
C THR A 191 -11.55 -8.50 12.08
N LEU A 192 -10.84 -9.41 11.41
CA LEU A 192 -11.39 -10.68 10.95
C LEU A 192 -11.35 -11.71 12.09
N LEU A 193 -12.44 -12.45 12.28
CA LEU A 193 -12.54 -13.52 13.25
C LEU A 193 -12.09 -14.84 12.61
N MET A 194 -10.97 -15.36 13.13
CA MET A 194 -10.47 -16.70 12.80
C MET A 194 -11.02 -17.70 13.82
N THR A 195 -11.68 -18.74 13.34
CA THR A 195 -12.26 -19.82 14.17
C THR A 195 -11.71 -21.19 13.76
N ARG A 196 -12.17 -22.25 14.45
CA ARG A 196 -11.73 -23.64 14.26
C ARG A 196 -10.23 -23.85 14.50
N ILE A 197 -9.68 -23.13 15.46
CA ILE A 197 -8.30 -23.25 15.91
C ILE A 197 -8.23 -24.38 16.96
N PRO A 198 -7.35 -25.38 16.80
CA PRO A 198 -7.11 -26.40 17.83
C PRO A 198 -6.65 -25.80 19.16
N GLU A 199 -6.97 -26.46 20.29
CA GLU A 199 -6.54 -25.97 21.62
C GLU A 199 -5.02 -25.97 21.80
N ASP A 200 -4.32 -26.87 21.12
CA ASP A 200 -2.86 -27.03 21.14
C ASP A 200 -2.14 -26.25 20.03
N ASP A 201 -2.85 -25.39 19.30
CA ASP A 201 -2.30 -24.59 18.21
C ASP A 201 -1.21 -23.61 18.74
N PRO A 202 0.00 -23.60 18.15
CA PRO A 202 1.09 -22.73 18.58
C PRO A 202 0.94 -21.25 18.16
N ILE A 203 -0.21 -20.82 17.64
CA ILE A 203 -0.50 -19.45 17.22
C ILE A 203 -0.30 -18.43 18.37
N LYS A 204 0.27 -17.27 18.04
CA LYS A 204 0.58 -16.20 19.00
C LYS A 204 0.21 -14.84 18.42
N ALA A 205 -0.05 -13.88 19.31
CA ALA A 205 -0.22 -12.50 18.92
C ALA A 205 1.03 -11.98 18.18
N GLY A 206 0.82 -11.35 17.02
CA GLY A 206 1.88 -10.85 16.14
C GLY A 206 2.27 -11.81 15.02
N ASP A 207 1.78 -13.05 15.01
CA ASP A 207 1.94 -13.95 13.87
C ASP A 207 1.24 -13.38 12.63
N LYS A 208 1.87 -13.53 11.46
CA LYS A 208 1.27 -13.16 10.17
C LYS A 208 0.43 -14.31 9.65
N ILE A 209 -0.80 -14.01 9.26
CA ILE A 209 -1.77 -14.99 8.77
C ILE A 209 -1.79 -14.96 7.23
N ILE A 210 -1.74 -16.14 6.62
CA ILE A 210 -1.76 -16.37 5.17
C ILE A 210 -2.86 -17.36 4.81
N SER A 211 -3.33 -17.34 3.56
CA SER A 211 -4.24 -18.38 3.07
C SER A 211 -3.52 -19.72 3.03
N SER A 212 -4.12 -20.77 3.57
CA SER A 212 -3.47 -22.08 3.67
C SER A 212 -3.51 -22.87 2.35
N GLY A 213 -4.27 -22.43 1.36
CA GLY A 213 -4.55 -23.20 0.15
C GLY A 213 -5.45 -24.43 0.37
N SER A 214 -5.86 -24.68 1.62
CA SER A 214 -6.74 -25.79 1.98
C SER A 214 -8.14 -25.52 1.42
N GLY A 215 -8.66 -26.46 0.64
CA GLY A 215 -9.91 -26.30 -0.13
C GLY A 215 -9.69 -26.22 -1.64
N GLY A 216 -8.46 -26.00 -2.11
CA GLY A 216 -8.07 -26.17 -3.52
C GLY A 216 -8.53 -25.06 -4.47
N VAL A 217 -9.21 -24.03 -3.96
CA VAL A 217 -9.75 -22.93 -4.77
C VAL A 217 -9.02 -21.62 -4.52
N ILE A 218 -8.67 -21.34 -3.27
CA ILE A 218 -7.84 -20.19 -2.90
C ILE A 218 -6.38 -20.65 -2.93
N PRO A 219 -5.47 -19.90 -3.57
CA PRO A 219 -4.05 -20.21 -3.55
C PRO A 219 -3.47 -20.10 -2.14
N GLN A 220 -2.46 -20.93 -1.84
CA GLN A 220 -1.60 -20.66 -0.67
C GLN A 220 -0.78 -19.39 -0.95
N ALA A 221 -0.78 -18.46 0.00
CA ALA A 221 -0.04 -17.20 -0.08
C ALA A 221 1.36 -17.31 0.53
#